data_AF-A0A972DCE6-F1
#
_entry.id   AF-A0A972DCE6-F1
#
_cell.length_a   1.000
_cell.length_b   1.000
_cell.length_c   1.000
_cell.angle_alpha   90.00
_cell.angle_beta   90.00
_cell.angle_gamma   90.00
#
_symmetry.space_group_name_H-M   'P 1'
#
loop_
_entity.id
_entity.type
_entity.pdbx_description
1 polymer ?
#
loop_
_entity_poly.entity_id
_entity_poly.type
_entity_poly.pdbx_seq_one_letter_code
_entity_poly.pdbx_strand_id
1 'polypeptide(L)'
;MIYEGDFNLADLESTLNWATKELEKARAKKRKIGLLSIAQPDSKMDSKLRSYAANWLKEQNELLRFAAVGHAVVVSNPIQRGVLTAILWLGDYSIPIRAFGTDAEARRWLVGTISSLEATG
;
A
#
# COMPACT_ATOMS: atom_id res chain seq x y z
N MET A 1 -7.83 -13.41 -14.64
CA MET A 1 -8.48 -14.15 -13.53
C MET A 1 -9.21 -13.09 -12.71
N ILE A 2 -10.53 -13.03 -12.83
CA ILE A 2 -11.37 -12.13 -12.04
C ILE A 2 -11.76 -12.94 -10.81
N TYR A 3 -11.41 -12.45 -9.62
CA TYR A 3 -11.72 -13.13 -8.37
C TYR A 3 -13.14 -12.72 -7.98
N GLU A 4 -14.07 -13.68 -7.96
CA GLU A 4 -15.45 -13.49 -7.49
C GLU A 4 -15.54 -14.02 -6.06
N GLY A 5 -15.29 -13.16 -5.07
CA GLY A 5 -15.40 -13.51 -3.65
C GLY A 5 -15.20 -12.31 -2.74
N ASP A 6 -15.91 -12.29 -1.60
CA ASP A 6 -15.75 -11.26 -0.58
C ASP A 6 -14.31 -11.25 -0.07
N PHE A 7 -13.58 -10.14 -0.31
CA PHE A 7 -12.23 -9.93 0.18
C PHE A 7 -12.17 -10.12 1.70
N ASN A 8 -11.49 -11.17 2.16
CA ASN A 8 -11.45 -11.56 3.56
C ASN A 8 -10.02 -11.50 4.14
N LEU A 9 -9.86 -11.93 5.39
CA LEU A 9 -8.57 -11.88 6.08
C LEU A 9 -7.51 -12.74 5.38
N ALA A 10 -7.86 -13.92 4.87
CA ALA A 10 -6.89 -14.79 4.20
C ALA A 10 -6.41 -14.18 2.87
N ASP A 11 -7.30 -13.51 2.12
CA ASP A 11 -6.92 -12.78 0.91
C ASP A 11 -5.99 -11.60 1.23
N LEU A 12 -6.29 -10.86 2.31
CA LEU A 12 -5.43 -9.79 2.81
C LEU A 12 -4.07 -10.33 3.24
N GLU A 13 -4.02 -11.40 4.03
CA GLU A 13 -2.79 -12.04 4.48
C GLU A 13 -1.93 -12.52 3.30
N SER A 14 -2.54 -13.16 2.32
CA SER A 14 -1.86 -13.57 1.08
C SER A 14 -1.25 -12.38 0.35
N THR A 15 -2.01 -11.30 0.21
CA THR A 15 -1.56 -10.06 -0.44
C THR A 15 -0.39 -9.40 0.29
N LEU A 16 -0.49 -9.31 1.62
CA LEU A 16 0.54 -8.69 2.46
C LEU A 16 1.81 -9.54 2.52
N ASN A 17 1.67 -10.87 2.56
CA ASN A 17 2.81 -11.80 2.49
C ASN A 17 3.53 -11.70 1.13
N TRP A 18 2.77 -11.56 0.04
CA TRP A 18 3.37 -11.32 -1.27
C TRP A 18 4.12 -9.97 -1.29
N ALA A 19 3.52 -8.91 -0.74
CA ALA A 19 4.17 -7.60 -0.67
C ALA A 19 5.47 -7.63 0.15
N THR A 20 5.47 -8.30 1.31
CA THR A 20 6.69 -8.50 2.12
C THR A 20 7.79 -9.18 1.31
N LYS A 21 7.47 -10.27 0.58
CA LYS A 21 8.45 -10.98 -0.27
C LYS A 21 9.03 -10.10 -1.37
N GLU A 22 8.22 -9.26 -2.00
CA GLU A 22 8.72 -8.33 -3.03
C GLU A 22 9.60 -7.23 -2.44
N LEU A 23 9.28 -6.74 -1.25
CA LEU A 23 10.12 -5.79 -0.52
C LEU A 23 11.46 -6.41 -0.09
N GLU A 24 11.46 -7.66 0.39
CA GLU A 24 12.69 -8.39 0.73
C GLU A 24 13.58 -8.57 -0.50
N LYS A 25 13.00 -8.95 -1.65
CA LYS A 25 13.74 -9.04 -2.93
C LYS A 25 14.31 -7.68 -3.35
N ALA A 26 13.57 -6.59 -3.16
CA ALA A 26 14.04 -5.25 -3.47
C ALA A 26 15.21 -4.84 -2.54
N ARG A 27 15.08 -5.07 -1.23
CA ARG A 27 16.15 -4.85 -0.24
C ARG A 27 17.42 -5.63 -0.58
N ALA A 28 17.29 -6.93 -0.90
CA ALA A 28 18.43 -7.78 -1.26
C ALA A 28 19.17 -7.26 -2.51
N LYS A 29 18.43 -6.69 -3.46
CA LYS A 29 18.97 -6.06 -4.67
C LYS A 29 19.41 -4.60 -4.47
N LYS A 30 19.35 -4.07 -3.24
CA LYS A 30 19.63 -2.66 -2.90
C LYS A 30 18.89 -1.67 -3.78
N ARG A 31 17.62 -1.97 -4.13
CA ARG A 31 16.75 -1.11 -4.91
C ARG A 31 15.48 -0.78 -4.13
N LYS A 32 14.83 0.33 -4.47
CA LYS A 32 13.50 0.67 -3.98
C LYS A 32 12.43 0.39 -5.04
N ILE A 33 11.23 0.02 -4.60
CA ILE A 33 10.06 -0.20 -5.45
C ILE A 33 8.88 0.67 -4.99
N GLY A 34 7.95 0.96 -5.89
CA GLY A 34 6.65 1.53 -5.53
C GLY A 34 5.65 0.42 -5.23
N LEU A 35 4.88 0.55 -4.14
CA LEU A 35 3.79 -0.37 -3.85
C LEU A 35 2.47 0.24 -4.35
N LEU A 36 1.70 -0.55 -5.10
CA LEU A 36 0.36 -0.19 -5.57
C LEU A 36 -0.63 -1.25 -5.12
N SER A 37 -1.55 -0.87 -4.25
CA SER A 37 -2.66 -1.73 -3.81
C SER A 37 -3.97 -1.20 -4.37
N ILE A 38 -4.73 -2.04 -5.06
CA ILE A 38 -6.02 -1.66 -5.63
C ILE A 38 -7.10 -2.48 -4.92
N ALA A 39 -7.96 -1.78 -4.16
CA ALA A 39 -9.10 -2.42 -3.51
C ALA A 39 -10.11 -2.88 -4.57
N GLN A 40 -10.71 -4.05 -4.35
CA GLN A 40 -11.81 -4.50 -5.20
C GLN A 40 -13.02 -3.56 -5.02
N PRO A 41 -13.82 -3.31 -6.08
CA PRO A 41 -14.92 -2.34 -6.02
C PRO A 41 -15.97 -2.63 -4.93
N ASP A 42 -16.17 -3.90 -4.61
CA ASP A 42 -17.11 -4.44 -3.63
C ASP A 42 -16.45 -4.79 -2.27
N SER A 43 -15.11 -4.74 -2.19
CA SER A 43 -14.37 -5.04 -0.97
C SER A 43 -14.80 -4.11 0.17
N LYS A 44 -15.44 -4.69 1.19
CA LYS A 44 -15.72 -4.02 2.45
C LYS A 44 -14.56 -4.29 3.40
N MET A 45 -13.52 -3.46 3.33
CA MET A 45 -12.47 -3.45 4.35
C MET A 45 -13.07 -2.96 5.68
N ASP A 46 -13.56 -3.91 6.48
CA ASP A 46 -14.14 -3.64 7.78
C ASP A 46 -13.09 -3.10 8.78
N SER A 47 -13.48 -2.82 10.02
CA SER A 47 -12.54 -2.36 11.04
C SER A 47 -11.40 -3.35 11.29
N LYS A 48 -11.67 -4.66 11.26
CA LYS A 48 -10.68 -5.71 11.54
C LYS A 48 -9.62 -5.78 10.45
N LEU A 49 -10.03 -5.80 9.18
CA LEU A 49 -9.11 -5.81 8.03
C LEU A 49 -8.27 -4.52 7.97
N ARG A 50 -8.89 -3.36 8.27
CA ARG A 50 -8.16 -2.07 8.37
C ARG A 50 -7.11 -2.07 9.47
N SER A 51 -7.45 -2.55 10.66
CA SER A 51 -6.49 -2.68 11.76
C SER A 51 -5.36 -3.64 11.43
N TYR A 52 -5.67 -4.76 10.77
CA TYR A 52 -4.67 -5.72 10.33
C TYR A 52 -3.67 -5.10 9.34
N ALA A 53 -4.16 -4.46 8.28
CA ALA A 53 -3.30 -3.77 7.30
C ALA A 53 -2.46 -2.66 7.94
N ALA A 54 -3.03 -1.89 8.87
CA ALA A 54 -2.31 -0.84 9.60
C ALA A 54 -1.20 -1.42 10.50
N ASN A 55 -1.43 -2.55 11.15
CA ASN A 55 -0.42 -3.24 11.96
C ASN A 55 0.70 -3.79 11.08
N TRP A 56 0.38 -4.41 9.94
CA TRP A 56 1.38 -4.86 8.99
C TRP A 56 2.28 -3.70 8.52
N LEU A 57 1.71 -2.53 8.20
CA LEU A 57 2.52 -1.35 7.83
C LEU A 57 3.48 -0.92 8.94
N LYS A 58 3.08 -1.02 10.21
CA LYS A 58 3.94 -0.72 11.36
C LYS A 58 5.05 -1.75 11.53
N GLU A 59 4.72 -3.04 11.41
CA GLU A 59 5.68 -4.14 11.51
C GLU A 59 6.71 -4.11 10.37
N GLN A 60 6.28 -3.76 9.16
CA GLN A 60 7.16 -3.66 8.00
C GLN A 60 7.90 -2.32 7.89
N ASN A 61 7.76 -1.41 8.87
CA ASN A 61 8.23 -0.03 8.72
C ASN A 61 9.73 0.06 8.40
N GLU A 62 10.57 -0.76 9.04
CA GLU A 62 12.01 -0.80 8.71
C GLU A 62 12.25 -1.32 7.27
N LEU A 63 11.55 -2.39 6.88
CA LEU A 63 11.68 -2.95 5.53
C LEU A 63 11.23 -1.94 4.46
N LEU A 64 10.11 -1.26 4.69
CA LEU A 64 9.58 -0.20 3.83
C LEU A 64 10.59 0.93 3.67
N ARG A 65 11.23 1.38 4.75
CA ARG A 65 12.27 2.43 4.70
C ARG A 65 13.37 2.12 3.69
N PHE A 66 13.83 0.87 3.64
CA PHE A 66 14.93 0.45 2.76
C PHE A 66 14.50 0.04 1.37
N ALA A 67 13.29 -0.52 1.22
CA ALA A 67 12.86 -1.19 0.00
C ALA A 67 11.73 -0.48 -0.76
N ALA A 68 11.10 0.54 -0.17
CA ALA A 68 10.00 1.25 -0.80
C ALA A 68 10.30 2.74 -0.97
N VAL A 69 9.78 3.31 -2.07
CA VAL A 69 9.73 4.76 -2.29
C VAL A 69 8.42 5.37 -1.76
N GLY A 70 7.36 4.57 -1.67
CA GLY A 70 6.01 5.00 -1.32
C GLY A 70 4.99 3.90 -1.59
N HIS A 71 3.79 4.08 -1.04
CA HIS A 71 2.68 3.14 -1.20
C HIS A 71 1.40 3.90 -1.59
N ALA A 72 0.90 3.60 -2.78
CA ALA A 72 -0.38 4.11 -3.26
C ALA A 72 -1.48 3.07 -3.06
N VAL A 73 -2.60 3.49 -2.46
CA VAL A 73 -3.76 2.63 -2.22
C VAL A 73 -4.97 3.19 -2.97
N VAL A 74 -5.51 2.43 -3.93
CA VAL A 74 -6.69 2.82 -4.69
C VAL A 74 -7.93 2.30 -3.99
N VAL A 75 -8.81 3.22 -3.60
CA VAL A 75 -10.11 2.92 -3.01
C VAL A 75 -11.15 3.75 -3.76
N SER A 76 -11.97 3.10 -4.59
CA SER A 76 -12.94 3.77 -5.45
C SER A 76 -14.01 4.52 -4.64
N ASN A 77 -14.49 3.90 -3.55
CA ASN A 77 -15.47 4.50 -2.67
C ASN A 77 -14.90 5.72 -1.90
N PRO A 78 -15.46 6.94 -2.07
CA PRO A 78 -14.94 8.15 -1.46
C PRO A 78 -15.00 8.14 0.08
N ILE A 79 -16.01 7.51 0.68
CA ILE A 79 -16.16 7.42 2.14
C ILE A 79 -15.06 6.53 2.70
N GLN A 80 -14.89 5.32 2.14
CA GLN A 80 -13.84 4.41 2.58
C GLN A 80 -12.44 5.01 2.37
N ARG A 81 -12.22 5.72 1.26
CA ARG A 81 -10.99 6.45 0.98
C ARG A 81 -10.70 7.53 2.03
N GLY A 82 -11.72 8.27 2.45
CA GLY A 82 -11.62 9.24 3.55
C GLY A 82 -11.21 8.58 4.86
N VAL A 83 -11.83 7.45 5.21
CA VAL A 83 -11.47 6.71 6.43
C VAL A 83 -10.04 6.17 6.37
N LEU A 84 -9.62 5.59 5.25
CA LEU A 84 -8.24 5.15 5.08
C LEU A 84 -7.27 6.32 5.22
N THR A 85 -7.58 7.47 4.61
CA THR A 85 -6.75 8.68 4.73
C THR A 85 -6.57 9.09 6.19
N ALA A 86 -7.65 9.09 6.98
CA ALA A 86 -7.59 9.40 8.41
C ALA A 86 -6.73 8.38 9.19
N ILE A 87 -6.85 7.08 8.89
CA ILE A 87 -6.00 6.04 9.51
C ILE A 87 -4.52 6.32 9.21
N LEU A 88 -4.21 6.66 7.95
CA LEU A 88 -2.84 6.92 7.52
C LEU A 88 -2.22 8.15 8.21
N TRP A 89 -3.02 9.12 8.67
CA TRP A 89 -2.52 10.24 9.47
C TRP A 89 -2.12 9.88 10.90
N LEU A 90 -2.62 8.75 11.43
CA LEU A 90 -2.35 8.33 12.80
C LEU A 90 -1.08 7.48 12.93
N GLY A 91 -0.47 7.07 11.81
CA GLY A 91 0.73 6.24 11.81
C GLY A 91 2.00 7.03 11.51
N ASP A 92 3.10 6.65 12.16
CA ASP A 92 4.44 7.14 11.84
C ASP A 92 5.11 6.17 10.84
N TYR A 93 4.86 6.43 9.55
CA TYR A 93 5.34 5.60 8.45
C TYR A 93 6.62 6.18 7.85
N SER A 94 7.63 5.33 7.65
CA SER A 94 8.94 5.69 7.10
C SER A 94 8.92 6.04 5.61
N ILE A 95 7.79 5.84 4.95
CA ILE A 95 7.55 6.15 3.54
C ILE A 95 6.24 6.94 3.41
N PRO A 96 6.10 7.76 2.36
CA PRO A 96 4.82 8.36 2.06
C PRO A 96 3.80 7.28 1.64
N ILE A 97 2.61 7.33 2.24
CA ILE A 97 1.48 6.45 1.92
C ILE A 97 0.28 7.33 1.61
N ARG A 98 -0.42 7.06 0.49
CA ARG A 98 -1.56 7.89 0.07
C ARG A 98 -2.68 7.08 -0.56
N ALA A 99 -3.91 7.48 -0.27
CA ALA A 99 -5.11 6.91 -0.86
C ALA A 99 -5.59 7.70 -2.10
N PHE A 100 -6.01 6.99 -3.14
CA PHE A 100 -6.43 7.54 -4.44
C PHE A 100 -7.78 6.99 -4.87
N GLY A 101 -8.49 7.74 -5.72
CA GLY A 101 -9.78 7.30 -6.28
C GLY A 101 -9.61 6.39 -7.49
N THR A 102 -8.49 6.48 -8.21
CA THR A 102 -8.25 5.76 -9.46
C THR A 102 -6.84 5.18 -9.55
N ASP A 103 -6.70 4.09 -10.32
CA ASP A 103 -5.39 3.50 -10.65
C ASP A 103 -4.48 4.50 -11.37
N ALA A 104 -5.03 5.25 -12.34
CA ALA A 104 -4.26 6.21 -13.11
C ALA A 104 -3.61 7.31 -12.24
N GLU A 105 -4.34 7.83 -11.25
CA GLU A 105 -3.80 8.82 -10.30
C GLU A 105 -2.71 8.22 -9.40
N ALA A 106 -2.96 7.02 -8.86
CA ALA A 106 -2.03 6.33 -7.98
C ALA A 106 -0.69 6.04 -8.69
N ARG A 107 -0.75 5.54 -9.93
CA ARG A 107 0.45 5.28 -10.74
C ARG A 107 1.22 6.56 -11.05
N ARG A 108 0.54 7.63 -11.47
CA ARG A 108 1.20 8.92 -11.74
C ARG A 108 1.94 9.43 -10.49
N TRP A 109 1.31 9.32 -9.33
CA TRP A 109 1.94 9.72 -8.08
C TRP A 109 3.17 8.86 -7.76
N LEU A 110 3.07 7.53 -7.84
CA LEU A 110 4.21 6.64 -7.58
C LEU A 110 5.39 6.92 -8.52
N VAL A 111 5.14 7.09 -9.82
CA VAL A 111 6.18 7.44 -10.79
C VAL A 111 6.87 8.75 -10.41
N GLY A 112 6.09 9.78 -10.05
CA GLY A 112 6.65 11.04 -9.57
C GLY A 112 7.50 10.87 -8.30
N THR A 113 7.06 10.02 -7.35
CA THR A 113 7.83 9.73 -6.13
C THR A 113 9.15 9.02 -6.43
N ILE A 114 9.17 8.08 -7.40
CA ILE A 114 10.39 7.40 -7.84
C ILE A 114 11.37 8.42 -8.43
N SER A 115 10.92 9.24 -9.38
CA SER A 115 11.77 10.22 -10.06
C SER A 115 12.36 11.26 -9.09
N SER A 116 11.59 11.72 -8.11
CA SER A 116 12.10 12.64 -7.09
C SER A 116 13.20 12.01 -6.22
N LEU A 117 13.13 10.71 -5.96
CA LEU A 117 14.13 10.00 -5.15
C LEU A 117 15.44 9.83 -5.93
N GLU A 118 15.36 9.49 -7.22
CA GLU A 118 16.52 9.40 -8.13
C GLU A 118 17.23 10.75 -8.32
N ALA A 119 16.50 11.87 -8.27
CA ALA A 119 17.08 13.20 -8.38
C ALA A 119 17.85 13.67 -7.12
N THR A 120 17.71 12.96 -6.00
CA THR A 120 18.31 13.32 -4.70
C THR A 120 19.44 12.40 -4.24
N GLY A 121 19.71 11.31 -4.97
CA GLY A 121 20.77 10.34 -4.70
C GLY A 121 21.97 10.50 -5.63
#